data_AF-A0A674K893-F1
#
_entry.id   AF-A0A674K893-F1
#
_cell.length_a   1.000
_cell.length_b   1.000
_cell.length_c   1.000
_cell.angle_alpha   90.00
_cell.angle_beta   90.00
_cell.angle_gamma   90.00
#
_symmetry.space_group_name_H-M   'P 1'
#
loop_
_entity.id
_entity.type
_entity.pdbx_description
1 polymer ?
#
loop_
_entity_poly.entity_id
_entity_poly.type
_entity_poly.pdbx_seq_one_letter_code
_entity_poly.pdbx_strand_id
1 'polypeptide(L)'
;MVAPVYPAWLGRLAAGRQQQRRAPAVRPARPLVLANQVANRRLRLGEATCTTEISLLMACWKQNEFNDAACAKEIQTFYDCVAKTDVEHKERLKQESLGQMGNLSPKTVNKLLRRFPNITDDF
;
A
#
# COMPACT_ATOMS: atom_id res chain seq x y z
N MET A 1 -9.75 -46.19 -13.60
CA MET A 1 -10.43 -45.23 -12.71
C MET A 1 -9.51 -44.03 -12.58
N VAL A 2 -9.89 -42.87 -13.14
CA VAL A 2 -9.08 -41.64 -13.05
C VAL A 2 -9.41 -40.97 -11.73
N ALA A 3 -8.41 -40.80 -10.86
CA ALA A 3 -8.61 -40.09 -9.60
C ALA A 3 -8.98 -38.62 -9.91
N PRO A 4 -10.00 -38.05 -9.23
CA PRO A 4 -10.33 -36.64 -9.41
C PRO A 4 -9.12 -35.77 -9.04
N VAL A 5 -8.74 -34.87 -9.96
CA VAL A 5 -7.65 -33.92 -9.76
C VAL A 5 -8.14 -32.84 -8.80
N TYR A 6 -7.88 -33.04 -7.50
CA TYR A 6 -8.18 -32.02 -6.50
C TYR A 6 -7.17 -30.88 -6.58
N PRO A 7 -7.60 -29.62 -6.45
CA PRO A 7 -6.68 -28.50 -6.43
C PRO A 7 -5.72 -28.59 -5.23
N ALA A 8 -4.48 -28.17 -5.45
CA ALA A 8 -3.35 -28.39 -4.53
C ALA A 8 -3.51 -27.78 -3.12
N TRP A 9 -4.55 -26.98 -2.86
CA TRP A 9 -4.83 -26.41 -1.55
C TRP A 9 -5.61 -27.35 -0.62
N LEU A 10 -6.37 -28.31 -1.15
CA LEU A 10 -7.10 -29.30 -0.34
C LEU A 10 -6.17 -30.14 0.53
N GLY A 11 -5.00 -30.53 0.00
CA GLY A 11 -4.01 -31.29 0.77
C GLY A 11 -3.31 -30.50 1.88
N ARG A 12 -3.49 -29.17 1.93
CA ARG A 12 -2.84 -28.28 2.93
C ARG A 12 -3.76 -27.93 4.10
N LEU A 13 -5.06 -28.15 3.95
CA LEU A 13 -6.07 -27.89 4.96
C LEU A 13 -6.24 -29.11 5.87
N ALA A 14 -6.53 -28.87 7.14
CA ALA A 14 -6.78 -29.92 8.14
C ALA A 14 -8.11 -30.70 7.92
N ALA A 15 -8.79 -30.48 6.79
CA ALA A 15 -10.05 -31.10 6.44
C ALA A 15 -9.80 -32.51 5.89
N GLY A 16 -9.66 -33.47 6.81
CA GLY A 16 -9.47 -34.88 6.48
C GLY A 16 -8.62 -35.62 7.51
N ARG A 17 -9.04 -35.59 8.79
CA ARG A 17 -8.33 -36.21 9.93
C ARG A 17 -8.13 -37.73 9.83
N GLN A 18 -8.61 -38.41 8.78
CA GLN A 18 -8.33 -39.82 8.58
C GLN A 18 -7.17 -40.12 7.62
N GLN A 19 -6.74 -39.17 6.75
CA GLN A 19 -5.71 -39.47 5.74
C GLN A 19 -4.33 -38.89 6.05
N GLN A 20 -4.20 -37.86 6.88
CA GLN A 20 -2.95 -37.10 7.02
C GLN A 20 -2.31 -37.27 8.40
N ARG A 21 -1.34 -38.19 8.50
CA ARG A 21 -0.44 -38.34 9.67
C ARG A 21 0.53 -37.15 9.88
N ARG A 22 0.38 -36.05 9.13
CA ARG A 22 1.28 -34.89 9.15
C ARG A 22 0.53 -33.65 9.63
N ALA A 23 1.21 -32.81 10.41
CA ALA A 23 0.65 -31.54 10.84
C ALA A 23 0.26 -30.68 9.63
N PRO A 24 -0.89 -29.96 9.68
CA PRO A 24 -1.31 -29.11 8.58
C PRO A 24 -0.30 -27.99 8.35
N ALA A 25 0.05 -27.74 7.09
CA ALA A 25 1.03 -26.74 6.70
C ALA A 25 0.54 -25.30 6.92
N VAL A 26 -0.79 -25.08 6.90
CA VAL A 26 -1.41 -23.76 7.06
C VAL A 26 -2.56 -23.85 8.06
N ARG A 27 -2.56 -22.95 9.05
CA ARG A 27 -3.63 -22.79 10.04
C ARG A 27 -4.18 -21.37 9.95
N PRO A 28 -5.18 -21.11 9.09
CA PRO A 28 -5.68 -19.76 8.91
C PRO A 28 -6.54 -19.34 10.12
N ALA A 29 -6.33 -18.11 10.62
CA ALA A 29 -7.11 -17.56 11.74
C ALA A 29 -8.54 -17.16 11.34
N ARG A 30 -8.80 -17.02 10.04
CA ARG A 30 -10.10 -16.70 9.45
C ARG A 30 -10.45 -17.75 8.39
N PRO A 31 -11.74 -18.01 8.13
CA PRO A 31 -12.13 -18.92 7.07
C PRO A 31 -11.58 -18.44 5.72
N LEU A 32 -11.14 -19.37 4.86
CA LEU A 32 -10.62 -19.07 3.53
C LEU A 32 -11.76 -18.82 2.54
N VAL A 33 -12.57 -17.80 2.83
CA VAL A 33 -13.69 -17.36 2.02
C VAL A 33 -13.44 -15.93 1.57
N LEU A 34 -13.67 -15.66 0.28
CA LEU A 34 -13.57 -14.31 -0.26
C LEU A 34 -14.67 -13.43 0.33
N ALA A 35 -14.28 -12.24 0.81
CA ALA A 35 -15.22 -11.23 1.28
C ALA A 35 -15.83 -10.45 0.10
N ASN A 36 -17.03 -9.92 0.30
CA ASN A 36 -17.75 -9.10 -0.70
C ASN A 36 -17.24 -7.64 -0.77
N GLN A 37 -16.05 -7.37 -0.23
CA GLN A 37 -15.45 -6.05 -0.20
C GLN A 37 -13.93 -6.13 -0.15
N VAL A 38 -13.30 -5.12 -0.72
CA VAL A 38 -11.86 -4.88 -0.69
C VAL A 38 -11.56 -3.72 0.25
N ALA A 39 -10.40 -3.80 0.91
CA ALA A 39 -9.93 -2.73 1.79
C ALA A 39 -9.72 -1.42 1.01
N ASN A 40 -10.04 -0.29 1.64
CA ASN A 40 -9.67 1.00 1.10
C ASN A 40 -8.14 1.11 1.00
N ARG A 41 -7.68 1.76 -0.07
CA ARG A 41 -6.26 2.10 -0.22
C ARG A 41 -5.86 3.00 0.94
N ARG A 42 -4.81 2.60 1.67
CA ARG A 42 -4.22 3.44 2.71
C ARG A 42 -3.54 4.62 2.04
N LEU A 43 -3.77 5.83 2.56
CA LEU A 43 -2.95 6.98 2.21
C LEU A 43 -1.51 6.65 2.61
N ARG A 44 -0.55 6.93 1.73
CA ARG A 44 0.86 6.78 2.09
C ARG A 44 1.15 7.74 3.23
N LEU A 45 1.74 7.23 4.31
CA LEU A 45 2.22 8.07 5.40
C LEU A 45 3.29 9.02 4.83
N GLY A 46 3.27 10.28 5.27
CA GLY A 46 4.21 11.29 4.77
C GLY A 46 5.64 10.91 5.11
N GLU A 47 6.48 10.79 4.08
CA GLU A 47 7.94 10.71 4.24
C GLU A 47 8.48 12.13 4.31
N ALA A 48 9.56 12.34 5.07
CA ALA A 48 10.24 13.62 5.10
C ALA A 48 10.81 13.92 3.71
N THR A 49 10.28 14.94 3.05
CA THR A 49 10.78 15.44 1.76
C THR A 49 11.94 16.42 1.97
N CYS A 50 12.79 16.58 0.97
CA CYS A 50 13.90 17.55 0.96
C CYS A 50 14.95 17.35 2.09
N THR A 51 15.22 16.09 2.47
CA THR A 51 16.16 15.75 3.55
C THR A 51 17.62 16.01 3.17
N THR A 52 17.95 15.93 1.89
CA THR A 52 19.28 16.24 1.37
C THR A 52 19.59 17.74 1.47
N GLU A 53 18.65 18.56 1.05
CA GLU A 53 18.77 20.01 1.00
C GLU A 53 18.80 20.61 2.41
N ILE A 54 17.95 20.10 3.32
CA ILE A 54 18.00 20.54 4.71
C ILE A 54 19.32 20.15 5.38
N SER A 55 19.91 19.00 5.04
CA SER A 55 21.21 18.61 5.60
C SER A 55 22.36 19.52 5.12
N LEU A 56 22.33 19.97 3.87
CA LEU A 56 23.29 20.93 3.32
C LEU A 56 23.14 22.32 3.97
N LEU A 57 21.90 22.76 4.16
CA LEU A 57 21.60 24.01 4.87
C LEU A 57 22.13 23.96 6.31
N MET A 58 21.87 22.88 7.05
CA MET A 58 22.39 22.72 8.42
C MET A 58 23.92 22.71 8.45
N ALA A 59 24.57 22.11 7.44
CA ALA A 59 26.02 22.11 7.34
C ALA A 59 26.58 23.52 7.12
N CYS A 60 25.96 24.32 6.24
CA CYS A 60 26.36 25.70 6.02
C CYS A 60 26.15 26.57 7.26
N TRP A 61 24.99 26.44 7.90
CA TRP A 61 24.70 27.15 9.15
C TRP A 61 25.72 26.82 10.24
N LYS A 62 26.11 25.55 10.39
CA LYS A 62 27.11 25.16 11.38
C LYS A 62 28.49 25.80 11.11
N GLN A 63 28.86 26.03 9.85
CA GLN A 63 30.13 26.64 9.48
C GLN A 63 30.13 28.16 9.61
N ASN A 64 28.97 28.79 9.43
CA ASN A 64 28.81 30.25 9.37
C ASN A 64 27.99 30.83 10.53
N GLU A 65 28.00 30.17 11.70
CA GLU A 65 27.31 30.61 12.92
C GLU A 65 25.81 30.92 12.69
N PHE A 66 25.15 30.12 11.85
CA PHE A 66 23.73 30.26 11.49
C PHE A 66 23.40 31.59 10.80
N ASN A 67 24.36 32.19 10.08
CA ASN A 67 24.13 33.39 9.29
C ASN A 67 23.45 33.08 7.96
N ASP A 68 22.20 33.51 7.81
CA ASP A 68 21.41 33.31 6.59
C ASP A 68 21.98 34.01 5.35
N ALA A 69 22.65 35.15 5.52
CA ALA A 69 23.25 35.87 4.39
C ALA A 69 24.43 35.08 3.79
N ALA A 70 25.18 34.35 4.63
CA ALA A 70 26.27 33.49 4.19
C ALA A 70 25.77 32.20 3.52
N CYS A 71 24.61 31.69 3.94
CA CYS A 71 24.00 30.46 3.46
C CYS A 71 22.82 30.67 2.49
N ALA A 72 22.74 31.85 1.86
CA ALA A 72 21.61 32.21 1.01
C ALA A 72 21.38 31.24 -0.14
N LYS A 73 22.45 30.61 -0.67
CA LYS A 73 22.34 29.64 -1.76
C LYS A 73 21.65 28.36 -1.29
N GLU A 74 22.08 27.82 -0.16
CA GLU A 74 21.56 26.61 0.46
C GLU A 74 20.09 26.81 0.86
N ILE A 75 19.75 27.99 1.39
CA ILE A 75 18.37 28.37 1.72
C ILE A 75 17.49 28.35 0.47
N GLN A 76 17.91 28.98 -0.62
CA GLN A 76 17.14 28.99 -1.87
C GLN A 76 16.95 27.57 -2.42
N THR A 77 18.00 26.74 -2.41
CA THR A 77 17.88 25.34 -2.88
C THR A 77 16.91 24.51 -2.04
N PHE A 78 16.85 24.74 -0.73
CA PHE A 78 15.89 24.07 0.15
C PHE A 78 14.46 24.50 -0.18
N TYR A 79 14.19 25.80 -0.32
CA TYR A 79 12.86 26.29 -0.66
C TYR A 79 12.40 25.86 -2.06
N ASP A 80 13.31 25.81 -3.03
CA ASP A 80 13.02 25.29 -4.36
C ASP A 80 12.60 23.82 -4.32
N CYS A 81 13.25 23.01 -3.47
CA CYS A 81 12.83 21.63 -3.26
C CYS A 81 11.43 21.57 -2.64
N VAL A 82 11.19 22.33 -1.57
CA VAL A 82 9.88 22.35 -0.88
C VAL A 82 8.76 22.73 -1.85
N ALA A 83 8.96 23.79 -2.63
CA ALA A 83 7.98 24.25 -3.62
C ALA A 83 7.65 23.18 -4.67
N LYS A 84 8.66 22.46 -5.18
CA LYS A 84 8.46 21.35 -6.12
C LYS A 84 7.68 20.20 -5.47
N THR A 85 8.07 19.79 -4.27
CA THR A 85 7.41 18.68 -3.58
C THR A 85 5.97 18.99 -3.20
N ASP A 86 5.64 20.24 -2.88
CA ASP A 86 4.27 20.69 -2.63
C ASP A 86 3.38 20.56 -3.87
N VAL A 87 3.92 20.92 -5.03
CA VAL A 87 3.21 20.80 -6.32
C VAL A 87 2.98 19.32 -6.64
N GLU A 88 4.02 18.49 -6.57
CA GLU A 88 3.94 17.05 -6.82
C GLU A 88 2.96 16.35 -5.86
N HIS A 89 2.94 16.74 -4.59
CA HIS A 89 2.02 16.18 -3.60
C HIS A 89 0.56 16.54 -3.94
N LYS A 90 0.29 17.80 -4.30
CA LYS A 90 -1.04 18.24 -4.74
C LYS A 90 -1.48 17.50 -6.02
N GLU A 91 -0.58 17.32 -6.98
CA GLU A 91 -0.86 16.58 -8.22
C GLU A 91 -1.12 15.11 -7.96
N ARG A 92 -0.34 14.47 -7.10
CA ARG A 92 -0.54 13.07 -6.69
C ARG A 92 -1.89 12.87 -6.01
N LEU A 93 -2.27 13.75 -5.09
CA LEU A 93 -3.59 13.68 -4.43
C LEU A 93 -4.73 13.82 -5.46
N LYS A 94 -4.58 14.70 -6.45
CA LYS A 94 -5.54 14.82 -7.56
C LYS A 94 -5.60 13.53 -8.38
N GLN A 95 -4.47 12.97 -8.79
CA GLN A 95 -4.42 11.70 -9.55
C GLN A 95 -5.00 10.52 -8.77
N GLU A 96 -4.72 10.42 -7.47
CA GLU A 96 -5.30 9.40 -6.60
C GLU A 96 -6.82 9.55 -6.49
N SER A 97 -7.33 10.78 -6.42
CA SER A 97 -8.78 11.05 -6.41
C SER A 97 -9.46 10.67 -7.74
N LEU A 98 -8.76 10.88 -8.86
CA LEU A 98 -9.25 10.57 -10.21
C LEU A 98 -9.14 9.08 -10.57
N GLY A 99 -8.50 8.26 -9.73
CA GLY A 99 -8.38 6.82 -9.96
C GLY A 99 -7.51 6.44 -11.17
N GLN A 100 -6.61 7.34 -11.61
CA GLN A 100 -5.82 7.16 -12.84
C GLN A 100 -4.66 6.15 -12.73
N MET A 101 -4.41 5.59 -11.55
CA MET A 101 -3.33 4.62 -11.33
C MET A 101 -3.76 3.20 -11.71
N GLY A 102 -4.04 2.93 -12.99
CA GLY A 102 -4.14 1.60 -13.64
C GLY A 102 -5.17 0.58 -13.11
N ASN A 103 -5.66 0.75 -11.88
CA ASN A 103 -6.54 -0.14 -11.15
C ASN A 103 -7.84 0.59 -10.84
N LEU A 104 -8.95 -0.16 -10.82
CA LEU A 104 -10.25 0.38 -10.43
C LEU A 104 -10.21 0.92 -8.99
N SER A 105 -10.92 2.03 -8.76
CA SER A 105 -11.07 2.56 -7.41
C SER A 105 -11.74 1.51 -6.49
N PRO A 106 -11.33 1.39 -5.21
CA PRO A 106 -11.96 0.46 -4.27
C PRO A 106 -13.48 0.66 -4.17
N LYS A 107 -13.97 1.89 -4.35
CA LYS A 107 -15.41 2.20 -4.38
C LYS A 107 -16.11 1.52 -5.55
N THR A 108 -15.52 1.58 -6.74
CA THR A 108 -16.04 0.93 -7.95
C THR A 108 -16.04 -0.58 -7.79
N VAL A 109 -14.94 -1.15 -7.28
CA VAL A 109 -14.83 -2.60 -7.05
C VAL A 109 -15.83 -3.07 -5.99
N ASN A 110 -15.97 -2.35 -4.87
CA ASN A 110 -16.94 -2.68 -3.83
C ASN A 110 -18.38 -2.57 -4.33
N LYS A 111 -18.68 -1.65 -5.25
CA LYS A 111 -20.00 -1.59 -5.91
C LYS A 111 -20.25 -2.82 -6.77
N LEU A 112 -19.24 -3.32 -7.47
CA LEU A 112 -19.33 -4.52 -8.29
C LEU A 112 -19.49 -5.79 -7.44
N LEU A 113 -18.67 -5.95 -6.40
CA LEU A 113 -18.73 -7.11 -5.49
C LEU A 113 -20.04 -7.19 -4.71
N ARG A 114 -20.70 -6.05 -4.45
CA ARG A 114 -22.06 -6.04 -3.88
C ARG A 114 -23.14 -6.54 -4.84
N ARG A 115 -22.95 -6.39 -6.15
CA ARG A 115 -23.89 -6.90 -7.16
C ARG A 115 -23.74 -8.40 -7.37
N PHE A 116 -22.51 -8.90 -7.27
CA PHE A 116 -22.16 -10.31 -7.42
C PHE A 116 -21.42 -10.79 -6.17
N PRO A 117 -22.15 -11.01 -5.05
CA PRO A 117 -21.54 -11.49 -3.82
C PRO A 117 -21.04 -12.93 -3.99
N ASN A 118 -20.03 -13.29 -3.22
CA ASN A 118 -19.59 -14.67 -3.08
C ASN A 118 -20.68 -15.47 -2.37
N ILE A 119 -21.32 -16.40 -3.10
CA ILE A 119 -22.37 -17.29 -2.58
C ILE A 119 -21.65 -18.49 -1.97
N THR A 120 -21.52 -18.50 -0.65
CA THR A 120 -20.97 -19.64 0.11
C THR A 120 -22.03 -20.39 0.89
N ASP A 121 -23.27 -19.92 0.85
CA ASP A 121 -24.39 -20.61 1.46
C ASP A 121 -24.98 -21.53 0.39
N ASP A 122 -24.93 -22.84 0.66
CA ASP A 122 -25.61 -23.87 -0.13
C ASP A 122 -27.13 -23.62 -0.02
N PHE A 123 -27.80 -23.37 -1.14
CA PHE A 123 -29.27 -23.38 -1.22
C PHE A 123 -29.81 -24.81 -1.24
#